data_AF-A0A1Y5FKG9-F1
#
_entry.id   AF-A0A1Y5FKG9-F1
#
_cell.length_a   1.000
_cell.length_b   1.000
_cell.length_c   1.000
_cell.angle_alpha   90.00
_cell.angle_beta   90.00
_cell.angle_gamma   90.00
#
_symmetry.space_group_name_H-M   'P 1'
#
loop_
_entity.id
_entity.type
_entity.pdbx_description
1 polymer ?
#
loop_
_entity_poly.entity_id
_entity_poly.type
_entity_poly.pdbx_seq_one_letter_code
_entity_poly.pdbx_strand_id
1 'polypeptide(L)'
;MKKHTNQQGFTLIELMIVIAIIGILAAVALPAYQDYVNRAKASEVILAMSSARTCVSEVYQSTGAMTNAATCGDSFLPTKYATGLVVNASGVITATGAIVAAGDFVVALTPTVTSGVLTTWVCASTTGPKFAPGNCK
;
A
#
# COMPACT_ATOMS: atom_id res chain seq x y z
N MET A 1 15.03 11.22 -65.42
CA MET A 1 15.53 12.09 -64.33
C MET A 1 15.01 11.56 -63.00
N LYS A 2 15.88 11.03 -62.13
CA LYS A 2 15.48 10.58 -60.78
C LYS A 2 15.38 11.81 -59.87
N LYS A 3 14.18 12.09 -59.35
CA LYS A 3 13.90 13.19 -58.44
C LYS A 3 14.47 12.81 -57.07
N HIS A 4 15.59 13.43 -56.67
CA HIS A 4 16.08 13.31 -55.29
C HIS A 4 15.08 14.04 -54.38
N THR A 5 14.28 13.29 -53.63
CA THR A 5 13.47 13.83 -52.55
C THR A 5 14.41 14.37 -51.47
N ASN A 6 14.43 15.68 -51.26
CA ASN A 6 15.15 16.30 -50.16
C ASN A 6 14.68 15.70 -48.84
N GLN A 7 15.52 14.89 -48.22
CA GLN A 7 15.27 14.34 -46.89
C GLN A 7 15.52 15.47 -45.89
N GLN A 8 14.44 16.10 -45.41
CA GLN A 8 14.51 17.09 -44.35
C GLN A 8 14.90 16.37 -43.06
N GLY A 9 16.17 16.51 -42.66
CA GLY A 9 16.67 15.97 -41.40
C GLY A 9 16.19 16.79 -40.21
N PHE A 10 16.04 16.13 -39.05
CA PHE A 10 15.74 16.77 -37.77
C PHE A 10 16.93 17.63 -37.32
N THR A 11 16.69 18.84 -36.83
CA THR A 11 17.77 19.74 -36.39
C THR A 11 18.25 19.35 -34.98
N LEU A 12 19.54 19.59 -34.70
CA LEU A 12 20.08 19.42 -33.35
C LEU A 12 19.37 20.31 -32.32
N ILE A 13 18.91 21.49 -32.74
CA ILE A 13 18.15 22.42 -31.89
C ILE A 13 16.80 21.82 -31.52
N GLU A 14 16.06 21.24 -32.47
CA GLU A 14 14.80 20.56 -32.16
C GLU A 14 15.03 19.40 -31.18
N LEU A 15 16.08 18.61 -31.36
CA LEU A 15 16.39 17.51 -30.47
C LEU A 15 16.74 18.00 -29.05
N MET A 16 17.48 19.10 -28.92
CA MET A 16 17.80 19.71 -27.63
C MET A 16 16.57 20.25 -26.90
N ILE A 17 15.65 20.91 -27.62
CA ILE A 17 14.41 21.43 -27.03
C ILE A 17 13.53 20.27 -26.54
N VAL A 18 13.42 19.19 -27.31
CA VAL A 18 12.66 17.99 -26.91
C VAL A 18 13.22 17.39 -25.61
N ILE A 19 14.54 17.24 -25.51
CA ILE A 19 15.18 16.70 -24.30
C ILE A 19 14.94 17.62 -23.10
N ALA A 20 15.02 18.94 -23.28
CA ALA A 20 14.76 19.90 -22.20
C ALA A 20 13.32 19.77 -21.66
N ILE A 21 12.33 19.65 -22.55
CA ILE A 21 10.92 19.47 -22.16
C ILE A 21 10.73 18.12 -21.44
N ILE A 22 11.28 17.03 -21.98
CA ILE A 22 11.20 15.70 -21.34
C ILE A 22 11.85 15.73 -19.95
N GLY A 23 12.97 16.43 -19.78
CA GLY A 23 13.64 16.58 -18.49
C GLY A 23 12.74 17.23 -17.43
N ILE A 24 12.05 18.33 -17.78
CA ILE A 24 11.12 19.01 -16.87
C ILE A 24 9.93 18.10 -16.53
N LEU A 25 9.34 17.44 -17.52
CA LEU A 25 8.21 16.53 -17.30
C LEU A 25 8.60 15.33 -16.43
N ALA A 26 9.76 14.72 -16.67
CA ALA A 26 10.25 13.58 -15.91
C ALA A 26 10.49 13.94 -14.43
N ALA A 27 10.99 15.15 -14.15
CA ALA A 27 11.25 15.60 -12.78
C ALA A 27 9.99 15.64 -11.91
N VAL A 28 8.82 15.94 -12.50
CA VAL A 28 7.53 15.97 -11.77
C VAL A 28 6.80 14.62 -11.86
N ALA A 29 6.84 13.98 -13.03
CA ALA A 29 6.11 12.74 -13.28
C ALA A 29 6.68 11.53 -12.53
N LEU A 30 8.02 11.42 -12.43
CA LEU A 30 8.65 10.25 -11.79
C LEU A 30 8.32 10.16 -10.28
N PRO A 31 8.45 11.23 -9.47
CA PRO A 31 8.06 11.17 -8.05
C PRO A 31 6.58 10.85 -7.87
N ALA A 32 5.70 11.45 -8.68
CA ALA A 32 4.26 11.20 -8.61
C ALA A 32 3.90 9.74 -8.96
N TYR A 33 4.54 9.18 -9.99
CA TYR A 33 4.37 7.78 -10.37
C TYR A 33 4.86 6.82 -9.29
N GLN A 34 6.01 7.12 -8.67
CA GLN A 34 6.52 6.35 -7.54
C GLN A 34 5.53 6.35 -6.36
N ASP A 35 5.01 7.51 -5.98
CA ASP A 35 4.01 7.63 -4.91
C ASP A 35 2.74 6.81 -5.22
N TYR A 36 2.29 6.79 -6.48
CA TYR A 36 1.16 5.96 -6.90
C TYR A 36 1.45 4.45 -6.76
N VAL A 37 2.62 4.00 -7.23
CA VAL A 37 3.06 2.61 -7.07
C VAL A 37 3.19 2.24 -5.59
N ASN A 38 3.63 3.15 -4.74
CA ASN A 38 3.76 2.92 -3.30
C ASN A 38 2.41 2.80 -2.59
N ARG A 39 1.42 3.60 -3.00
CA ARG A 39 0.03 3.44 -2.55
C ARG A 39 -0.55 2.08 -2.95
N ALA A 40 -0.25 1.60 -4.15
CA ALA A 40 -0.67 0.27 -4.59
C ALA A 40 -0.06 -0.83 -3.71
N LYS A 41 1.24 -0.74 -3.41
CA LYS A 41 1.91 -1.67 -2.49
C LYS A 41 1.36 -1.58 -1.06
N ALA A 42 1.07 -0.38 -0.55
CA ALA A 42 0.46 -0.19 0.76
C ALA A 42 -0.92 -0.85 0.86
N SER A 43 -1.72 -0.77 -0.21
CA SER A 43 -2.99 -1.48 -0.31
C SER A 43 -2.82 -3.00 -0.26
N GLU A 44 -1.76 -3.56 -0.85
CA GLU A 44 -1.45 -4.99 -0.72
C GLU A 44 -1.17 -5.38 0.74
N VAL A 45 -0.40 -4.57 1.47
CA VAL A 45 -0.13 -4.80 2.90
C VAL A 45 -1.43 -4.83 3.71
N ILE A 46 -2.36 -3.93 3.42
CA ILE A 46 -3.67 -3.89 4.09
C ILE A 46 -4.52 -5.11 3.69
N LEU A 47 -4.51 -5.50 2.41
CA LEU A 47 -5.23 -6.68 1.93
C LEU A 47 -4.71 -7.97 2.58
N ALA A 48 -3.43 -8.04 2.88
CA ALA A 48 -2.81 -9.17 3.58
C ALA A 48 -3.39 -9.41 4.99
N MET A 49 -4.03 -8.39 5.59
CA MET A 49 -4.71 -8.50 6.88
C MET A 49 -6.11 -9.12 6.81
N SER A 50 -6.65 -9.33 5.62
CA SER A 50 -8.05 -9.75 5.43
C SER A 50 -8.37 -11.11 6.06
N SER A 51 -7.45 -12.08 5.95
CA SER A 51 -7.61 -13.41 6.56
C SER A 51 -7.63 -13.34 8.09
N ALA A 52 -6.67 -12.61 8.68
CA ALA A 52 -6.61 -12.37 10.11
C ALA A 52 -7.86 -11.64 10.61
N ARG A 53 -8.38 -10.66 9.84
CA ARG A 53 -9.60 -9.93 10.16
C ARG A 53 -10.81 -10.86 10.24
N THR A 54 -10.95 -11.77 9.28
CA THR A 54 -12.01 -12.78 9.30
C THR A 54 -11.89 -13.69 10.51
N CYS A 55 -10.68 -14.22 10.78
CA CYS A 55 -10.42 -15.07 11.94
C CYS A 55 -10.77 -14.37 13.26
N VAL A 56 -10.31 -13.14 13.48
CA VAL A 56 -10.63 -12.37 14.70
C VAL A 56 -12.14 -12.12 14.81
N SER A 57 -12.80 -11.84 13.69
CA SER A 57 -14.26 -11.64 13.67
C SER A 57 -15.01 -12.93 14.03
N GLU A 58 -14.52 -14.10 13.63
CA GLU A 58 -15.10 -15.40 13.96
C GLU A 58 -14.86 -15.79 15.43
N VAL A 59 -13.66 -15.53 15.95
CA VAL A 59 -13.32 -15.69 17.37
C VAL A 59 -14.27 -14.87 18.25
N TYR A 60 -14.49 -13.61 17.89
CA TYR A 60 -15.39 -12.74 18.64
C TYR A 60 -16.85 -13.19 18.54
N GLN A 61 -17.31 -13.61 17.35
CA GLN A 61 -18.69 -14.09 17.15
C GLN A 61 -18.99 -15.39 17.89
N SER A 62 -18.01 -16.29 18.01
CA SER A 62 -18.18 -17.60 18.66
C SER A 62 -18.08 -17.52 20.18
N THR A 63 -17.22 -16.64 20.72
CA THR A 63 -16.93 -16.59 22.16
C THR A 63 -17.46 -15.35 22.87
N GLY A 64 -17.86 -14.31 22.13
CA GLY A 64 -18.21 -12.99 22.69
C GLY A 64 -16.99 -12.21 23.23
N ALA A 65 -15.78 -12.73 23.04
CA ALA A 65 -14.52 -12.18 23.56
C ALA A 65 -13.39 -12.33 22.53
N MET A 66 -12.27 -11.65 22.74
CA MET A 66 -11.07 -11.78 21.89
C MET A 66 -10.15 -12.93 22.34
N THR A 67 -10.73 -13.96 22.96
CA THR A 67 -9.98 -15.11 23.47
C THR A 67 -9.27 -15.82 22.33
N ASN A 68 -7.95 -15.99 22.44
CA ASN A 68 -7.09 -16.58 21.40
C ASN A 68 -7.04 -15.82 20.07
N ALA A 69 -7.52 -14.57 19.99
CA ALA A 69 -7.43 -13.77 18.76
C ALA A 69 -5.97 -13.61 18.26
N ALA A 70 -4.98 -13.68 19.15
CA ALA A 70 -3.57 -13.62 18.79
C ALA A 70 -3.11 -14.72 17.82
N THR A 71 -3.73 -15.90 17.84
CA THR A 71 -3.37 -17.01 16.93
C THR A 71 -3.82 -16.76 15.50
N CYS A 72 -4.69 -15.78 15.26
CA CYS A 72 -5.14 -15.41 13.92
C CYS A 72 -4.02 -14.82 13.04
N GLY A 73 -2.84 -14.52 13.62
CA GLY A 73 -1.65 -14.11 12.88
C GLY A 73 -0.76 -15.27 12.43
N ASP A 74 -0.89 -16.46 13.02
CA ASP A 74 0.11 -17.54 12.90
C ASP A 74 0.18 -18.16 11.50
N SER A 75 -0.91 -18.09 10.74
CA SER A 75 -0.99 -18.58 9.36
C SER A 75 -0.59 -17.53 8.31
N PHE A 76 -0.06 -16.37 8.73
CA PHE A 76 0.37 -15.34 7.80
C PHE A 76 1.59 -15.80 7.00
N LEU A 77 1.50 -15.65 5.67
CA LEU A 77 2.60 -15.88 4.76
C LEU A 77 3.08 -14.54 4.22
N PRO A 78 4.34 -14.14 4.48
CA PRO A 78 4.90 -12.91 3.95
C PRO A 78 4.85 -12.88 2.42
N THR A 79 4.50 -11.72 1.86
CA THR A 79 4.61 -11.42 0.43
C THR A 79 5.85 -10.58 0.16
N LYS A 80 6.03 -10.16 -1.09
CA LYS A 80 7.08 -9.21 -1.45
C LYS A 80 6.96 -7.89 -0.70
N TYR A 81 5.74 -7.45 -0.38
CA TYR A 81 5.50 -6.13 0.22
C TYR A 81 4.89 -6.20 1.61
N ALA A 82 4.12 -7.24 1.96
CA ALA A 82 3.67 -7.50 3.33
C ALA A 82 4.67 -8.42 4.02
N THR A 83 5.55 -7.86 4.85
CA THR A 83 6.69 -8.59 5.44
C THR A 83 6.37 -9.19 6.80
N GLY A 84 5.35 -8.67 7.50
CA GLY A 84 4.94 -9.18 8.80
C GLY A 84 3.48 -8.89 9.10
N LEU A 85 2.87 -9.74 9.92
CA LEU A 85 1.54 -9.54 10.47
C LEU A 85 1.52 -10.10 11.89
N VAL A 86 0.98 -9.32 12.82
CA VAL A 86 0.81 -9.70 14.22
C VAL A 86 -0.60 -9.37 14.65
N VAL A 87 -1.24 -10.28 15.39
CA VAL A 87 -2.51 -10.02 16.06
C VAL A 87 -2.27 -10.03 17.56
N ASN A 88 -2.73 -9.00 18.27
CA ASN A 88 -2.61 -8.95 19.72
C ASN A 88 -3.81 -9.58 20.43
N ALA A 89 -3.74 -9.72 21.76
CA ALA A 89 -4.80 -10.29 22.58
C ALA A 89 -6.11 -9.48 22.56
N SER A 90 -6.08 -8.21 22.13
CA SER A 90 -7.26 -7.37 21.95
C SER A 90 -7.87 -7.50 20.53
N GLY A 91 -7.34 -8.38 19.67
CA GLY A 91 -7.79 -8.55 18.29
C GLY A 91 -7.32 -7.45 17.34
N VAL A 92 -6.41 -6.57 17.77
CA VAL A 92 -5.80 -5.57 16.88
C VAL A 92 -4.81 -6.28 15.97
N ILE A 93 -4.99 -6.11 14.67
CA ILE A 93 -4.15 -6.70 13.64
C ILE A 93 -3.19 -5.61 13.19
N THR A 94 -1.89 -5.88 13.19
CA THR A 94 -0.86 -4.96 12.73
C THR A 94 -0.09 -5.62 11.60
N ALA A 95 -0.07 -5.00 10.43
CA ALA A 95 0.75 -5.43 9.31
C ALA A 95 1.94 -4.49 9.13
N THR A 96 3.08 -5.08 8.80
CA THR A 96 4.32 -4.40 8.43
C THR A 96 4.60 -4.70 6.97
N GLY A 97 4.99 -3.68 6.22
CA GLY A 97 5.36 -3.83 4.83
C GLY A 97 6.56 -3.01 4.41
N ALA A 98 7.34 -3.57 3.49
CA ALA A 98 8.53 -2.94 2.93
C ALA A 98 8.15 -2.20 1.63
N ILE A 99 7.77 -0.93 1.74
CA ILE A 99 7.38 -0.10 0.58
C ILE A 99 8.38 1.03 0.34
N VAL A 100 9.26 0.79 -0.65
CA VAL A 100 10.35 1.68 -1.15
C VAL A 100 11.28 2.26 -0.06
N ALA A 101 12.24 3.10 -0.49
CA ALA A 101 13.26 3.77 0.32
C ALA A 101 12.74 4.68 1.47
N ALA A 102 11.43 4.65 1.78
CA ALA A 102 10.80 5.43 2.84
C ALA A 102 10.78 4.71 4.20
N GLY A 103 11.34 3.49 4.30
CA GLY A 103 11.31 2.67 5.51
C GLY A 103 10.07 1.79 5.60
N ASP A 104 9.86 1.17 6.77
CA ASP A 104 8.74 0.28 7.00
C ASP A 104 7.40 1.03 6.97
N PHE A 105 6.40 0.48 6.29
CA PHE A 105 5.01 0.88 6.40
C PHE A 105 4.31 0.01 7.43
N VAL A 106 3.69 0.64 8.41
CA VAL A 106 3.02 -0.06 9.50
C VAL A 106 1.59 0.43 9.55
N VAL A 107 0.65 -0.51 9.51
CA VAL A 107 -0.79 -0.24 9.53
C VAL A 107 -1.49 -1.19 10.48
N ALA A 108 -2.45 -0.65 11.24
CA ALA A 108 -3.23 -1.40 12.20
C ALA A 108 -4.72 -1.37 11.84
N LEU A 109 -5.38 -2.52 12.01
CA LEU A 109 -6.83 -2.68 12.00
C LEU A 109 -7.28 -2.98 13.43
N THR A 110 -8.02 -2.05 14.00
CA THR A 110 -8.54 -2.13 15.37
C THR A 110 -10.03 -2.47 15.34
N PRO A 111 -10.46 -3.60 15.92
CA PRO A 111 -11.88 -3.91 16.03
C PRO A 111 -12.55 -2.97 17.03
N THR A 112 -13.75 -2.51 16.73
CA THR A 112 -14.58 -1.73 17.66
C THR A 112 -15.79 -2.55 18.05
N VAL A 113 -15.93 -2.75 19.36
CA VAL A 113 -17.07 -3.45 19.96
C VAL A 113 -17.98 -2.43 20.61
N THR A 114 -19.25 -2.44 20.22
CA THR A 114 -20.30 -1.60 20.82
C THR A 114 -21.43 -2.51 21.26
N SER A 115 -21.81 -2.42 22.54
CA SER A 115 -22.90 -3.23 23.12
C SER A 115 -22.71 -4.75 22.92
N GLY A 116 -21.47 -5.24 23.00
CA GLY A 116 -21.15 -6.67 22.84
C GLY A 116 -21.15 -7.17 21.39
N VAL A 117 -21.23 -6.27 20.41
CA VAL A 117 -21.18 -6.61 18.98
C VAL A 117 -19.96 -5.94 18.35
N LEU A 118 -19.20 -6.69 17.56
CA LEU A 118 -18.14 -6.13 16.72
C LEU A 118 -18.79 -5.38 15.55
N THR A 119 -18.72 -4.04 15.57
CA THR A 119 -19.47 -3.18 14.64
C THR A 119 -18.62 -2.64 13.51
N THR A 120 -17.37 -2.29 13.78
CA THR A 120 -16.49 -1.68 12.79
C THR A 120 -15.03 -2.05 13.00
N TRP A 121 -14.23 -1.79 11.98
CA TRP A 121 -12.79 -1.92 11.98
C TRP A 121 -12.19 -0.56 11.63
N VAL A 122 -11.47 0.03 12.58
CA VAL A 122 -10.76 1.29 12.36
C VAL A 122 -9.38 0.96 11.80
N CYS A 123 -9.08 1.50 10.63
CA CYS A 123 -7.77 1.37 10.00
C CYS A 123 -6.94 2.63 10.25
N ALA A 124 -5.69 2.47 10.67
CA ALA A 124 -4.79 3.60 10.88
C ALA A 124 -3.35 3.19 10.57
N SER A 125 -2.66 3.99 9.75
CA SER A 125 -1.23 3.81 9.47
C SER A 125 -0.38 4.57 10.48
N THR A 126 0.56 3.88 11.10
CA THR A 126 1.50 4.47 12.08
C THR A 126 2.73 5.02 11.37
N THR A 127 3.14 4.38 10.26
CA THR A 127 4.28 4.82 9.43
C THR A 127 3.85 4.89 7.97
N GLY A 128 4.26 5.94 7.26
CA GLY A 128 3.94 6.14 5.85
C GLY A 128 2.47 6.51 5.53
N PRO A 129 1.78 7.37 6.31
CA PRO A 129 0.36 7.67 6.08
C PRO A 129 0.06 8.32 4.72
N LYS A 130 1.06 8.95 4.08
CA LYS A 130 0.91 9.48 2.70
C LYS A 130 0.59 8.40 1.66
N PHE A 131 0.98 7.16 1.94
CA PHE A 131 0.79 6.00 1.08
C PHE A 131 -0.45 5.18 1.46
N ALA A 132 -1.01 5.38 2.64
CA ALA A 132 -2.23 4.71 3.04
C ALA A 132 -3.43 5.19 2.21
N PRO A 133 -4.39 4.30 1.90
CA PRO A 133 -5.68 4.70 1.35
C PRO A 133 -6.43 5.57 2.37
N GLY A 134 -7.38 6.38 1.90
CA GLY A 134 -7.99 7.44 2.70
C GLY A 134 -8.63 6.99 4.02
N ASN A 135 -9.13 5.76 4.09
CA ASN A 135 -9.73 5.15 5.29
C ASN A 135 -8.71 4.60 6.30
N CYS A 136 -7.42 4.61 5.95
CA CYS A 136 -6.29 4.11 6.76
C CYS A 136 -5.24 5.19 7.02
N LYS A 137 -5.54 6.45 6.67
CA LYS A 137 -4.66 7.59 6.89
C LYS A 137 -4.60 8.02 8.33
#